data_AF-A0A1G4Y2G4-F1
#
_entry.id   AF-A0A1G4Y2G4-F1
#
_cell.length_a   1.000
_cell.length_b   1.000
_cell.length_c   1.000
_cell.angle_alpha   90.00
_cell.angle_beta   90.00
_cell.angle_gamma   90.00
#
_symmetry.space_group_name_H-M   'P 1'
#
loop_
_entity.id
_entity.type
_entity.pdbx_description
1 polymer ?
#
loop_
_entity_poly.entity_id
_entity_poly.type
_entity_poly.pdbx_seq_one_letter_code
_entity_poly.pdbx_strand_id
1 'polypeptide(L)'
;MTEFKQAQTVQVRAADLVRQVGPGVHTGITGLGAEWRLPPLEMREKTDHMTSAELQAVIAELRPPDARDLVERDHEILAARQACDSLAEQLRQARVDEANASHQMDNWRFAHPFRAIIHDLGLRSSGFLAEYEEIKAIAETEALKLASRVHDAAEHVANRENEVEARIRLEQAPVREYMTELERLKRQKAARETAERWQTQELDDALIAFTTHALKREMRAYGYGDAGTHWQALPESLRITIDNFNRLPREARPAVLEEDAKMLTQELCLSEEQGQDQGNMPLTMTSQGGRRSNWRDL
;
A
#
# COMPACT_ATOMS: atom_id res chain seq x y z
N MET A 1 -22.17 -8.08 -1.16
CA MET A 1 -22.68 -8.29 -2.55
C MET A 1 -23.15 -7.00 -3.24
N THR A 2 -23.15 -5.85 -2.54
CA THR A 2 -23.54 -4.53 -3.06
C THR A 2 -22.37 -3.72 -3.63
N GLU A 3 -21.18 -3.85 -3.04
CA GLU A 3 -19.97 -3.11 -3.47
C GLU A 3 -19.45 -3.57 -4.85
N PHE A 4 -19.57 -4.87 -5.16
CA PHE A 4 -19.14 -5.42 -6.45
C PHE A 4 -19.98 -4.90 -7.62
N LYS A 5 -21.28 -4.63 -7.39
CA LYS A 5 -22.16 -4.05 -8.40
C LYS A 5 -21.87 -2.56 -8.62
N GLN A 6 -21.50 -1.82 -7.58
CA GLN A 6 -21.13 -0.42 -7.69
C GLN A 6 -19.82 -0.22 -8.47
N ALA A 7 -18.80 -1.05 -8.22
CA ALA A 7 -17.54 -1.00 -8.97
C ALA A 7 -17.75 -1.26 -10.47
N GLN A 8 -18.57 -2.26 -10.81
CA GLN A 8 -18.92 -2.57 -12.21
C GLN A 8 -19.68 -1.43 -12.89
N THR A 9 -20.56 -0.74 -12.16
CA THR A 9 -21.39 0.35 -12.73
C THR A 9 -20.55 1.59 -13.03
N VAL A 10 -19.54 1.89 -12.20
CA VAL A 10 -18.59 3.00 -12.44
C VAL A 10 -17.69 2.69 -13.64
N GLN A 11 -17.27 1.44 -13.79
CA GLN A 11 -16.37 1.02 -14.87
C GLN A 11 -17.06 1.00 -16.25
N VAL A 12 -18.35 0.62 -16.30
CA VAL A 12 -19.16 0.69 -17.53
C VAL A 12 -19.44 2.14 -17.93
N ARG A 13 -19.69 3.05 -16.96
CA ARG A 13 -19.87 4.49 -17.25
C ARG A 13 -18.60 5.16 -17.77
N ALA A 14 -17.43 4.76 -17.27
CA ALA A 14 -16.14 5.24 -17.78
C ALA A 14 -15.87 4.74 -19.20
N ALA A 15 -16.23 3.49 -19.52
CA ALA A 15 -16.08 2.93 -20.86
C ALA A 15 -17.01 3.58 -21.90
N ASP A 16 -18.23 3.98 -21.51
CA ASP A 16 -19.17 4.67 -22.40
C ASP A 16 -18.80 6.14 -22.68
N LEU A 17 -18.10 6.81 -21.75
CA LEU A 17 -17.55 8.16 -21.98
C LEU A 17 -16.39 8.14 -22.99
N VAL A 18 -15.52 7.13 -22.93
CA VAL A 18 -14.40 6.96 -23.86
C VAL A 18 -14.86 6.67 -25.29
N ARG A 19 -16.05 6.08 -25.48
CA ARG A 19 -16.60 5.75 -26.80
C ARG A 19 -17.16 6.96 -27.57
N GLN A 20 -17.42 8.08 -26.89
CA GLN A 20 -17.97 9.30 -27.52
C GLN A 20 -16.91 10.24 -28.10
N VAL A 21 -15.62 10.01 -27.82
CA VAL A 21 -14.51 10.81 -28.36
C VAL A 21 -13.92 10.06 -29.56
N GLY A 22 -14.11 10.62 -30.76
CA GLY A 22 -13.55 10.08 -32.01
C GLY A 22 -12.01 9.99 -32.00
N PRO A 23 -11.40 9.26 -32.96
CA PRO A 23 -10.00 8.82 -32.95
C PRO A 23 -8.97 9.93 -33.26
N GLY A 24 -9.19 11.15 -32.79
CA GLY A 24 -8.52 12.34 -33.31
C GLY A 24 -7.90 13.25 -32.27
N VAL A 25 -7.16 12.73 -31.26
CA VAL A 25 -6.06 13.47 -30.59
C VAL A 25 -5.09 12.43 -29.99
N HIS A 26 -4.13 11.96 -30.78
CA HIS A 26 -3.11 10.99 -30.36
C HIS A 26 -1.80 11.64 -29.87
N THR A 27 -1.79 12.92 -29.51
CA THR A 27 -0.54 13.69 -29.35
C THR A 27 -0.40 14.50 -28.06
N GLY A 28 -1.14 14.16 -26.99
CA GLY A 28 -1.03 14.88 -25.70
C GLY A 28 -0.14 14.19 -24.65
N ILE A 29 -0.19 12.86 -24.55
CA ILE A 29 0.61 12.09 -23.58
C ILE A 29 1.62 11.19 -24.31
N THR A 30 2.36 11.78 -25.24
CA THR A 30 3.58 11.16 -25.79
C THR A 30 4.86 11.65 -25.09
N GLY A 31 4.72 12.54 -24.10
CA GLY A 31 5.85 13.11 -23.34
C GLY A 31 6.41 12.25 -22.19
N LEU A 32 5.75 11.14 -21.84
CA LEU A 32 6.19 10.24 -20.75
C LEU A 32 6.35 8.79 -21.19
N GLY A 33 6.92 8.57 -22.38
CA GLY A 33 7.95 7.56 -22.68
C GLY A 33 7.88 6.11 -22.16
N ALA A 34 6.77 5.62 -21.62
CA ALA A 34 6.63 4.25 -21.17
C ALA A 34 5.26 3.74 -21.64
N GLU A 35 5.25 3.05 -22.77
CA GLU A 35 4.14 2.17 -23.08
C GLU A 35 4.07 1.19 -21.90
N TRP A 36 3.01 1.26 -21.08
CA TRP A 36 2.75 0.35 -19.95
C TRP A 36 2.36 -1.05 -20.46
N ARG A 37 3.18 -1.56 -21.38
CA ARG A 37 3.11 -2.88 -21.95
C ARG A 37 3.48 -3.88 -20.88
N LEU A 38 2.83 -5.02 -20.98
CA LEU A 38 3.24 -6.21 -20.26
C LEU A 38 4.71 -6.52 -20.56
N PRO A 39 5.48 -6.94 -19.54
CA PRO A 39 6.83 -7.44 -19.76
C PRO A 39 6.84 -8.55 -20.82
N PRO A 40 7.92 -8.67 -21.63
CA PRO A 40 8.07 -9.74 -22.60
C PRO A 40 7.81 -11.12 -21.99
N LEU A 41 7.30 -12.08 -22.79
CA LEU A 41 6.99 -13.43 -22.31
C LEU A 41 8.19 -14.12 -21.65
N GLU A 42 9.40 -13.87 -22.14
CA GLU A 42 10.66 -14.35 -21.55
C GLU A 42 10.83 -13.93 -20.07
N MET A 43 10.39 -12.73 -19.70
CA MET A 43 10.45 -12.27 -18.31
C MET A 43 9.47 -13.03 -17.42
N ARG A 44 8.33 -13.49 -17.97
CA ARG A 44 7.34 -14.29 -17.25
C ARG A 44 7.87 -15.69 -16.94
N GLU A 45 8.47 -16.34 -17.92
CA GLU A 45 9.12 -17.65 -17.72
C GLU A 45 10.24 -17.56 -16.69
N LYS A 46 11.02 -16.47 -16.70
CA LYS A 46 12.06 -16.24 -15.71
C LYS A 46 11.50 -16.09 -14.28
N THR A 47 10.33 -15.44 -14.11
CA THR A 47 9.73 -15.23 -12.78
C THR A 47 9.32 -16.53 -12.07
N ASP A 48 9.03 -17.59 -12.83
CA ASP A 48 8.73 -18.91 -12.27
C ASP A 48 9.93 -19.55 -11.57
N HIS A 49 11.16 -19.18 -11.95
CA HIS A 49 12.39 -19.69 -11.35
C HIS A 49 13.00 -18.78 -10.27
N MET A 50 12.52 -17.55 -10.13
CA MET A 50 13.06 -16.58 -9.17
C MET A 50 12.73 -16.89 -7.70
N THR A 51 13.57 -16.48 -6.77
CA THR A 51 13.28 -16.50 -5.32
C THR A 51 12.30 -15.39 -4.92
N SER A 52 11.76 -15.46 -3.69
CA SER A 52 10.86 -14.41 -3.17
C SER A 52 11.53 -13.02 -3.14
N ALA A 53 12.83 -12.96 -2.84
CA ALA A 53 13.61 -11.72 -2.82
C ALA A 53 13.80 -11.12 -4.22
N GLU A 54 14.10 -11.96 -5.22
CA GLU A 54 14.25 -11.51 -6.61
C GLU A 54 12.91 -11.03 -7.19
N LEU A 55 11.81 -11.73 -6.89
CA LEU A 55 10.47 -11.28 -7.27
C LEU A 55 10.13 -9.91 -6.66
N GLN A 56 10.56 -9.65 -5.42
CA GLN A 56 10.35 -8.34 -4.80
C GLN A 56 11.09 -7.22 -5.55
N ALA A 57 12.32 -7.47 -6.02
CA ALA A 57 13.07 -6.50 -6.81
C ALA A 57 12.37 -6.21 -8.14
N VAL A 58 11.92 -7.25 -8.85
CA VAL A 58 11.17 -7.11 -10.11
C VAL A 58 9.85 -6.36 -9.92
N ILE A 59 9.11 -6.64 -8.85
CA ILE A 59 7.87 -5.91 -8.51
C ILE A 59 8.16 -4.43 -8.25
N ALA A 60 9.28 -4.12 -7.59
CA ALA A 60 9.67 -2.73 -7.32
C ALA A 60 10.03 -1.98 -8.60
N GLU A 61 10.73 -2.63 -9.54
CA GLU A 61 11.13 -2.05 -10.83
C GLU A 61 9.93 -1.82 -11.75
N LEU A 62 8.99 -2.77 -11.81
CA LEU A 62 7.82 -2.70 -12.69
C LEU A 62 6.70 -1.79 -12.18
N ARG A 63 6.83 -1.19 -11.00
CA ARG A 63 5.77 -0.40 -10.39
C ARG A 63 5.46 0.85 -11.21
N PRO A 64 4.27 0.96 -11.82
CA PRO A 64 3.89 2.16 -12.54
C PRO A 64 3.67 3.32 -11.55
N PRO A 65 3.99 4.56 -11.94
CA PRO A 65 3.64 5.76 -11.18
C PRO A 65 2.14 5.85 -10.92
N ASP A 66 1.75 6.60 -9.89
CA ASP A 66 0.34 6.84 -9.62
C ASP A 66 -0.30 7.64 -10.78
N ALA A 67 -1.53 7.29 -11.13
CA ALA A 67 -2.26 7.97 -12.19
C ALA A 67 -2.46 9.45 -11.86
N ARG A 68 -2.65 9.79 -10.57
CA ARG A 68 -2.79 11.17 -10.09
C ARG A 68 -1.54 12.00 -10.32
N ASP A 69 -0.37 11.45 -10.01
CA ASP A 69 0.93 12.14 -10.19
C ASP A 69 1.23 12.42 -11.67
N LEU A 70 0.71 11.57 -12.56
CA LEU A 70 0.82 11.73 -14.01
C LEU A 70 -0.17 12.78 -14.54
N VAL A 71 -1.42 12.79 -14.05
CA VAL A 71 -2.42 13.81 -14.36
C VAL A 71 -1.93 15.20 -13.95
N GLU A 72 -1.30 15.32 -12.78
CA GLU A 72 -0.78 16.59 -12.28
C GLU A 72 0.34 17.17 -13.16
N ARG A 73 1.09 16.30 -13.83
CA ARG A 73 2.18 16.68 -14.75
C ARG A 73 1.71 16.91 -16.19
N ASP A 74 0.45 16.62 -16.50
CA ASP A 74 -0.09 16.77 -17.84
C ASP A 74 -0.15 18.26 -18.23
N HIS A 75 0.48 18.62 -19.35
CA HIS A 75 0.59 20.00 -19.78
C HIS A 75 -0.77 20.62 -20.15
N GLU A 76 -1.74 19.82 -20.60
CA GLU A 76 -3.07 20.30 -20.99
C GLU A 76 -3.87 20.62 -19.73
N ILE A 77 -3.75 19.77 -18.71
CA ILE A 77 -4.36 19.99 -17.41
C ILE A 77 -3.77 21.21 -16.73
N LEU A 78 -2.44 21.34 -16.71
CA LEU A 78 -1.76 22.51 -16.12
C LEU A 78 -2.16 23.81 -16.82
N ALA A 79 -2.20 23.82 -18.16
CA ALA A 79 -2.65 24.98 -18.93
C ALA A 79 -4.12 25.33 -18.66
N ALA A 80 -5.00 24.33 -18.57
CA ALA A 80 -6.43 24.54 -18.29
C ALA A 80 -6.66 25.06 -16.86
N ARG A 81 -5.92 24.54 -15.86
CA ARG A 81 -5.93 25.05 -14.48
C ARG A 81 -5.48 26.50 -14.44
N GLN A 82 -4.35 26.82 -15.09
CA GLN A 82 -3.85 28.20 -15.16
C GLN A 82 -4.86 29.15 -15.80
N ALA A 83 -5.56 28.71 -16.86
CA ALA A 83 -6.62 29.51 -17.47
C ALA A 83 -7.79 29.74 -16.50
N CYS A 84 -8.22 28.72 -15.76
CA CYS A 84 -9.25 28.83 -14.73
C CYS A 84 -8.84 29.82 -13.62
N ASP A 85 -7.60 29.70 -13.12
CA ASP A 85 -7.05 30.61 -12.10
C ASP A 85 -7.01 32.06 -12.60
N SER A 86 -6.66 32.27 -13.87
CA SER A 86 -6.67 33.61 -14.48
C SER A 86 -8.08 34.23 -14.54
N LEU A 87 -9.12 33.41 -14.77
CA LEU A 87 -10.51 33.86 -14.76
C LEU A 87 -11.00 34.12 -13.34
N ALA A 88 -10.61 33.28 -12.38
CA ALA A 88 -10.95 33.46 -10.98
C ALA A 88 -10.33 34.75 -10.42
N GLU A 89 -9.12 35.08 -10.86
CA GLU A 89 -8.46 36.33 -10.50
C GLU A 89 -9.17 37.55 -11.10
N GLN A 90 -9.60 37.48 -12.37
CA GLN A 90 -10.43 38.54 -12.97
C GLN A 90 -11.75 38.73 -12.22
N LEU A 91 -12.40 37.63 -11.82
CA LEU A 91 -13.63 37.68 -11.00
C LEU A 91 -13.36 38.34 -9.64
N ARG A 92 -12.24 37.99 -9.01
CA ARG A 92 -11.83 38.58 -7.74
C ARG A 92 -11.61 40.08 -7.88
N GLN A 93 -10.98 40.53 -8.96
CA GLN A 93 -10.77 41.95 -9.24
C GLN A 93 -12.10 42.68 -9.48
N ALA A 94 -13.00 42.14 -10.30
CA ALA A 94 -14.32 42.75 -10.54
C ALA A 94 -15.13 42.93 -9.24
N ARG A 95 -15.07 41.94 -8.33
CA ARG A 95 -15.70 42.03 -7.00
C ARG A 95 -15.06 43.07 -6.09
N VAL A 96 -13.74 43.24 -6.19
CA VAL A 96 -13.03 44.31 -5.45
C VAL A 96 -13.45 45.68 -5.97
N ASP A 97 -13.59 45.83 -7.29
CA ASP A 97 -14.01 47.09 -7.90
C ASP A 97 -15.45 47.45 -7.53
N GLU A 98 -16.36 46.47 -7.52
CA GLU A 98 -17.74 46.60 -7.01
C GLU A 98 -17.75 47.05 -5.53
N ALA A 99 -16.98 46.36 -4.68
CA ALA A 99 -16.91 46.68 -3.24
C ALA A 99 -16.33 48.07 -3.00
N ASN A 100 -15.30 48.46 -3.76
CA ASN A 100 -14.71 49.78 -3.69
C ASN A 100 -15.70 50.87 -4.14
N ALA A 101 -16.44 50.63 -5.23
CA ALA A 101 -17.48 51.55 -5.68
C ALA A 101 -18.56 51.73 -4.61
N SER A 102 -19.04 50.64 -4.01
CA SER A 102 -20.01 50.68 -2.92
C SER A 102 -19.47 51.44 -1.70
N HIS A 103 -18.20 51.20 -1.32
CA HIS A 103 -17.58 51.89 -0.19
C HIS A 103 -17.46 53.40 -0.44
N GLN A 104 -17.11 53.81 -1.66
CA GLN A 104 -17.02 55.22 -2.05
C GLN A 104 -18.39 55.91 -2.00
N MET A 105 -19.45 55.22 -2.44
CA MET A 105 -20.83 55.70 -2.31
C MET A 105 -21.21 55.89 -0.84
N ASP A 106 -20.92 54.92 0.03
CA ASP A 106 -21.23 54.98 1.45
C ASP A 106 -20.48 56.14 2.13
N ASN A 107 -19.17 56.26 1.89
CA ASN A 107 -18.37 57.37 2.40
C ASN A 107 -18.92 58.73 1.95
N TRP A 108 -19.34 58.85 0.69
CA TRP A 108 -19.96 60.08 0.20
C TRP A 108 -21.31 60.36 0.86
N ARG A 109 -22.14 59.32 1.07
CA ARG A 109 -23.42 59.41 1.79
C ARG A 109 -23.22 59.89 3.22
N PHE A 110 -22.21 59.38 3.92
CA PHE A 110 -21.84 59.83 5.27
C PHE A 110 -21.38 61.29 5.30
N ALA A 111 -20.59 61.72 4.32
CA ALA A 111 -20.14 63.11 4.22
C ALA A 111 -21.27 64.08 3.82
N HIS A 112 -22.30 63.61 3.11
CA HIS A 112 -23.35 64.45 2.53
C HIS A 112 -24.79 63.90 2.75
N PRO A 113 -25.26 63.76 4.00
CA PRO A 113 -26.51 63.06 4.30
C PRO A 113 -27.74 63.70 3.65
N PHE A 114 -27.88 65.04 3.69
CA PHE A 114 -29.02 65.72 3.05
C PHE A 114 -29.01 65.60 1.52
N ARG A 115 -27.82 65.59 0.89
CA ARG A 115 -27.72 65.43 -0.57
C ARG A 115 -28.04 63.99 -0.99
N ALA A 116 -27.64 63.00 -0.19
CA ALA A 116 -28.01 61.61 -0.39
C ALA A 116 -29.54 61.42 -0.29
N ILE A 117 -30.21 62.04 0.69
CA ILE A 117 -31.68 61.96 0.81
C ILE A 117 -32.37 62.57 -0.42
N ILE A 118 -31.92 63.74 -0.89
CA ILE A 118 -32.49 64.39 -2.09
C ILE A 118 -32.26 63.52 -3.35
N HIS A 119 -31.10 62.86 -3.43
CA HIS A 119 -30.78 61.89 -4.49
C HIS A 119 -31.74 60.70 -4.47
N ASP A 120 -31.86 60.06 -3.31
CA ASP A 120 -32.67 58.86 -3.13
C ASP A 120 -34.17 59.14 -3.33
N LEU A 121 -34.63 60.36 -3.05
CA LEU A 121 -36.00 60.82 -3.34
C LEU A 121 -36.23 61.18 -4.82
N GLY A 122 -35.19 61.13 -5.66
CA GLY A 122 -35.27 61.49 -7.09
C GLY A 122 -35.51 62.98 -7.34
N LEU A 123 -35.41 63.84 -6.31
CA LEU A 123 -35.65 65.27 -6.42
C LEU A 123 -34.50 66.00 -7.11
N ARG A 124 -33.27 65.48 -6.99
CA ARG A 124 -32.09 65.95 -7.74
C ARG A 124 -31.00 64.88 -7.74
N SER A 125 -30.54 64.46 -8.91
CA SER A 125 -29.43 63.51 -9.01
C SER A 125 -28.09 64.16 -8.65
N SER A 126 -27.19 63.36 -8.08
CA SER A 126 -25.83 63.70 -7.74
C SER A 126 -24.95 63.02 -8.77
N GLY A 127 -24.17 63.79 -9.54
CA GLY A 127 -23.29 63.22 -10.56
C GLY A 127 -22.35 62.15 -10.00
N PHE A 128 -21.85 62.35 -8.78
CA PHE A 128 -20.98 61.40 -8.10
C PHE A 128 -21.67 60.05 -7.81
N LEU A 129 -22.89 60.08 -7.26
CA LEU A 129 -23.60 58.82 -6.95
C LEU A 129 -24.04 58.12 -8.23
N ALA A 130 -24.53 58.86 -9.22
CA ALA A 130 -24.94 58.28 -10.49
C ALA A 130 -23.76 57.62 -11.25
N GLU A 131 -22.58 58.26 -11.27
CA GLU A 131 -21.37 57.71 -11.87
C GLU A 131 -20.91 56.42 -11.17
N TYR A 132 -20.89 56.41 -9.84
CA TYR A 132 -20.49 55.23 -9.08
C TYR A 132 -21.54 54.10 -9.09
N GLU A 133 -22.83 54.43 -9.20
CA GLU A 133 -23.91 53.45 -9.42
C GLU A 133 -23.74 52.77 -10.79
N GLU A 134 -23.36 53.52 -11.82
CA GLU A 134 -23.06 52.97 -13.15
C GLU A 134 -21.81 52.08 -13.11
N ILE A 135 -20.70 52.56 -12.50
CA ILE A 135 -19.47 51.77 -12.33
C ILE A 135 -19.78 50.46 -11.58
N LYS A 136 -20.55 50.55 -10.48
CA LYS A 136 -20.95 49.38 -9.70
C LYS A 136 -21.79 48.41 -10.52
N ALA A 137 -22.80 48.89 -11.25
CA ALA A 137 -23.64 48.04 -12.09
C ALA A 137 -22.87 47.35 -13.22
N ILE A 138 -21.89 48.03 -13.82
CA ILE A 138 -20.98 47.44 -14.81
C ILE A 138 -20.13 46.35 -14.15
N ALA A 139 -19.50 46.64 -13.01
CA ALA A 139 -18.68 45.69 -12.27
C ALA A 139 -19.48 44.45 -11.82
N GLU A 140 -20.70 44.62 -11.32
CA GLU A 140 -21.61 43.52 -10.96
C GLU A 140 -21.94 42.64 -12.17
N THR A 141 -22.26 43.26 -13.31
CA THR A 141 -22.58 42.54 -14.54
C THR A 141 -21.39 41.75 -15.06
N GLU A 142 -20.19 42.33 -15.00
CA GLU A 142 -18.93 41.66 -15.35
C GLU A 142 -18.61 40.51 -14.39
N ALA A 143 -18.78 40.72 -13.07
CA ALA A 143 -18.58 39.70 -12.06
C ALA A 143 -19.54 38.50 -12.26
N LEU A 144 -20.80 38.74 -12.60
CA LEU A 144 -21.76 37.66 -12.90
C LEU A 144 -21.34 36.85 -14.13
N LYS A 145 -20.91 37.53 -15.21
CA LYS A 145 -20.41 36.86 -16.43
C LYS A 145 -19.13 36.07 -16.17
N LEU A 146 -18.22 36.62 -15.37
CA LEU A 146 -16.97 35.95 -15.00
C LEU A 146 -17.24 34.75 -14.07
N ALA A 147 -18.19 34.86 -13.15
CA ALA A 147 -18.56 33.78 -12.24
C ALA A 147 -19.06 32.55 -13.00
N SER A 148 -19.92 32.72 -14.00
CA SER A 148 -20.35 31.59 -14.83
C SER A 148 -19.18 30.98 -15.61
N ARG A 149 -18.31 31.80 -16.21
CA ARG A 149 -17.15 31.32 -16.96
C ARG A 149 -16.14 30.57 -16.08
N VAL A 150 -15.92 31.03 -14.84
CA VAL A 150 -15.06 30.33 -13.87
C VAL A 150 -15.67 28.98 -13.50
N HIS A 151 -16.99 28.92 -13.29
CA HIS A 151 -17.67 27.66 -13.01
C HIS A 151 -17.54 26.66 -14.16
N ASP A 152 -17.85 27.10 -15.39
CA ASP A 152 -17.74 26.27 -16.60
C ASP A 152 -16.29 25.80 -16.83
N ALA A 153 -15.31 26.68 -16.63
CA ALA A 153 -13.89 26.36 -16.76
C ALA A 153 -13.44 25.35 -15.69
N ALA A 154 -13.89 25.51 -14.44
CA ALA A 154 -13.58 24.57 -13.36
C ALA A 154 -14.19 23.19 -13.61
N GLU A 155 -15.43 23.13 -14.09
CA GLU A 155 -16.07 21.88 -14.48
C GLU A 155 -15.33 21.20 -15.65
N HIS A 156 -14.94 21.98 -16.66
CA HIS A 156 -14.15 21.49 -17.79
C HIS A 156 -12.81 20.90 -17.35
N VAL A 157 -12.08 21.57 -16.45
CA VAL A 157 -10.82 21.05 -15.87
C VAL A 157 -11.06 19.74 -15.14
N ALA A 158 -12.06 19.68 -14.25
CA ALA A 158 -12.37 18.48 -13.49
C ALA A 158 -12.77 17.29 -14.38
N ASN A 159 -13.58 17.53 -15.41
CA ASN A 159 -13.96 16.50 -16.38
C ASN A 159 -12.73 15.99 -17.14
N ARG A 160 -11.85 16.91 -17.58
CA ARG A 160 -10.65 16.54 -18.31
C ARG A 160 -9.65 15.75 -17.45
N GLU A 161 -9.49 16.13 -16.18
CA GLU A 161 -8.69 15.38 -15.22
C GLU A 161 -9.20 13.95 -15.05
N ASN A 162 -10.52 13.79 -14.88
CA ASN A 162 -11.15 12.49 -14.75
C ASN A 162 -10.96 11.62 -16.00
N GLU A 163 -11.08 12.21 -17.21
CA GLU A 163 -10.84 11.51 -18.47
C GLU A 163 -9.39 11.04 -18.60
N VAL A 164 -8.43 11.93 -18.30
CA VAL A 164 -7.00 11.60 -18.38
C VAL A 164 -6.63 10.55 -17.34
N GLU A 165 -7.14 10.67 -16.11
CA GLU A 165 -6.93 9.68 -15.06
C GLU A 165 -7.51 8.32 -15.46
N ALA A 166 -8.73 8.29 -16.00
CA ALA A 166 -9.36 7.06 -16.47
C ALA A 166 -8.55 6.39 -17.59
N ARG A 167 -8.08 7.17 -18.58
CA ARG A 167 -7.21 6.67 -19.65
C ARG A 167 -5.92 6.07 -19.10
N ILE A 168 -5.22 6.79 -18.22
CA ILE A 168 -3.97 6.31 -17.61
C ILE A 168 -4.20 5.01 -16.84
N ARG A 169 -5.30 4.92 -16.07
CA ARG A 169 -5.66 3.70 -15.35
C ARG A 169 -5.92 2.53 -16.29
N LEU A 170 -6.58 2.76 -17.42
CA LEU A 170 -6.80 1.72 -18.44
C LEU A 170 -5.49 1.26 -19.08
N GLU A 171 -4.59 2.19 -19.40
CA GLU A 171 -3.26 1.88 -19.95
C GLU A 171 -2.40 1.11 -18.94
N GLN A 172 -2.46 1.46 -17.65
CA GLN A 172 -1.70 0.80 -16.59
C GLN A 172 -2.32 -0.52 -16.09
N ALA A 173 -3.61 -0.77 -16.36
CA ALA A 173 -4.35 -1.94 -15.90
C ALA A 173 -3.60 -3.27 -16.13
N PRO A 174 -3.11 -3.59 -17.35
CA PRO A 174 -2.43 -4.87 -17.59
C PRO A 174 -1.17 -5.06 -16.74
N VAL A 175 -0.35 -4.01 -16.57
CA VAL A 175 0.86 -4.09 -15.73
C VAL A 175 0.49 -4.25 -14.25
N ARG A 176 -0.54 -3.55 -13.77
CA ARG A 176 -1.02 -3.67 -12.39
C ARG A 176 -1.60 -5.06 -12.09
N GLU A 177 -2.32 -5.66 -13.04
CA GLU A 177 -2.80 -7.04 -12.94
C GLU A 177 -1.62 -8.03 -12.88
N TYR A 178 -0.63 -7.87 -13.77
CA TYR A 178 0.57 -8.69 -13.76
C TYR A 178 1.37 -8.57 -12.46
N MET A 179 1.49 -7.37 -11.90
CA MET A 179 2.13 -7.17 -10.59
C MET A 179 1.37 -7.88 -9.47
N THR A 180 0.04 -7.86 -9.49
CA THR A 180 -0.79 -8.57 -8.50
C THR A 180 -0.49 -10.07 -8.53
N GLU A 181 -0.30 -10.62 -9.73
CA GLU A 181 0.10 -12.01 -9.91
C GLU A 181 1.51 -12.30 -9.39
N LEU A 182 2.47 -11.42 -9.66
CA LEU A 182 3.82 -11.54 -9.08
C LEU A 182 3.82 -11.44 -7.55
N GLU A 183 3.00 -10.57 -6.96
CA GLU A 183 2.85 -10.47 -5.51
C GLU A 183 2.28 -11.76 -4.90
N ARG A 184 1.31 -12.39 -5.59
CA ARG A 184 0.76 -13.69 -5.20
C ARG A 184 1.84 -14.77 -5.23
N LEU A 185 2.62 -14.84 -6.32
CA LEU A 185 3.72 -15.78 -6.48
C LEU A 185 4.80 -15.57 -5.41
N LYS A 186 5.19 -14.31 -5.16
CA LYS A 186 6.14 -13.94 -4.11
C LYS A 186 5.70 -14.43 -2.74
N ARG A 187 4.43 -14.24 -2.37
CA ARG A 187 3.88 -14.71 -1.07
C ARG A 187 3.94 -16.22 -0.95
N GLN A 188 3.62 -16.95 -2.03
CA GLN A 188 3.72 -18.41 -2.04
C GLN A 188 5.17 -18.89 -1.88
N LYS A 189 6.11 -18.27 -2.59
CA LYS A 189 7.53 -18.60 -2.47
C LYS A 189 8.08 -18.27 -1.08
N ALA A 190 7.73 -17.10 -0.53
CA ALA A 190 8.11 -16.72 0.83
C ALA A 190 7.63 -17.75 1.87
N ALA A 191 6.39 -18.23 1.74
CA ALA A 191 5.85 -19.24 2.64
C ALA A 191 6.59 -20.57 2.53
N ARG A 192 6.90 -21.03 1.31
CA ARG A 192 7.70 -22.24 1.08
C ARG A 192 9.10 -22.12 1.64
N GLU A 193 9.81 -21.03 1.31
CA GLU A 193 11.16 -20.76 1.82
C GLU A 193 11.19 -20.71 3.36
N THR A 194 10.16 -20.13 3.98
CA THR A 194 10.06 -20.07 5.45
C THR A 194 9.78 -21.46 6.04
N ALA A 195 8.93 -22.27 5.40
CA ALA A 195 8.65 -23.63 5.82
C ALA A 195 9.87 -24.55 5.67
N GLU A 196 10.62 -24.41 4.57
CA GLU A 196 11.88 -25.13 4.36
C GLU A 196 12.91 -24.74 5.41
N ARG A 197 13.06 -23.44 5.71
CA ARG A 197 13.93 -22.97 6.80
C ARG A 197 13.52 -23.51 8.16
N TRP A 198 12.21 -23.58 8.43
CA TRP A 198 11.71 -24.17 9.66
C TRP A 198 12.08 -25.65 9.76
N GLN A 199 11.90 -26.42 8.67
CA GLN A 199 12.28 -27.83 8.64
C GLN A 199 13.78 -28.02 8.83
N THR A 200 14.63 -27.24 8.16
CA THR A 200 16.08 -27.34 8.35
C THR A 200 16.49 -26.97 9.76
N GLN A 201 15.87 -25.94 10.34
CA GLN A 201 16.15 -25.54 11.71
C GLN A 201 15.72 -26.59 12.73
N GLU A 202 14.57 -27.23 12.53
CA GLU A 202 14.10 -28.33 13.38
C GLU A 202 15.04 -29.54 13.32
N LEU A 203 15.55 -29.88 12.13
CA LEU A 203 16.58 -30.91 11.97
C LEU A 203 17.87 -30.53 12.70
N ASP A 204 18.35 -29.29 12.54
CA ASP A 204 19.56 -28.80 13.18
C ASP A 204 19.43 -28.80 14.72
N ASP A 205 18.30 -28.33 15.24
CA ASP A 205 18.00 -28.31 16.68
C ASP A 205 17.94 -29.74 17.26
N ALA A 206 17.31 -30.68 16.54
CA ALA A 206 17.26 -32.09 16.90
C ALA A 206 18.66 -32.74 16.91
N LEU A 207 19.49 -32.44 15.92
CA LEU A 207 20.88 -32.92 15.86
C LEU A 207 21.72 -32.36 17.02
N ILE A 208 21.55 -31.08 17.38
CA ILE A 208 22.22 -30.47 18.53
C ILE A 208 21.77 -31.15 19.84
N ALA A 209 20.47 -31.39 20.02
CA ALA A 209 19.94 -32.07 21.20
C ALA A 209 20.52 -33.50 21.32
N PHE A 210 20.46 -34.27 20.23
CA PHE A 210 21.00 -35.63 20.17
C PHE A 210 22.49 -35.67 20.53
N THR A 211 23.31 -34.87 19.87
CA THR A 211 24.76 -34.83 20.10
C THR A 211 25.09 -34.37 21.53
N THR A 212 24.29 -33.46 22.09
CA THR A 212 24.42 -33.04 23.49
C THR A 212 24.13 -34.18 24.46
N HIS A 213 23.07 -34.96 24.25
CA HIS A 213 22.76 -36.13 25.09
C HIS A 213 23.82 -37.23 24.93
N ALA A 214 24.30 -37.47 23.71
CA ALA A 214 25.37 -38.42 23.45
C ALA A 214 26.67 -38.05 24.15
N LEU A 215 27.08 -36.78 24.11
CA LEU A 215 28.26 -36.28 24.80
C LEU A 215 28.10 -36.38 26.33
N LYS A 216 26.96 -35.98 26.89
CA LYS A 216 26.67 -36.10 28.33
C LYS A 216 26.71 -37.55 28.79
N ARG A 217 26.24 -38.48 27.96
CA ARG A 217 26.32 -39.93 28.20
C ARG A 217 27.75 -40.46 28.13
N GLU A 218 28.54 -40.08 27.11
CA GLU A 218 29.95 -40.47 26.96
C GLU A 218 30.80 -39.99 28.15
N MET A 219 30.58 -38.75 28.60
CA MET A 219 31.29 -38.18 29.75
C MET A 219 30.75 -38.65 31.11
N ARG A 220 29.68 -39.45 31.15
CA ARG A 220 28.94 -39.82 32.38
C ARG A 220 28.62 -38.59 33.23
N ALA A 221 28.13 -37.53 32.59
CA ALA A 221 27.72 -36.30 33.25
C ALA A 221 26.66 -36.58 34.33
N TYR A 222 26.52 -35.68 35.29
CA TYR A 222 25.58 -35.84 36.41
C TYR A 222 24.17 -36.21 35.91
N GLY A 223 23.62 -37.32 36.42
CA GLY A 223 22.30 -37.84 36.03
C GLY A 223 22.24 -38.59 34.69
N TYR A 224 23.35 -38.76 33.98
CA TYR A 224 23.44 -39.53 32.71
C TYR A 224 24.00 -40.96 32.87
N GLY A 225 24.14 -41.43 34.11
CA GLY A 225 24.49 -42.83 34.40
C GLY A 225 23.32 -43.79 34.17
N ASP A 226 23.57 -45.10 34.29
CA ASP A 226 22.57 -46.14 33.96
C ASP A 226 21.28 -46.03 34.79
N ALA A 227 21.37 -45.61 36.05
CA ALA A 227 20.23 -45.32 36.93
C ALA A 227 19.96 -43.81 37.10
N GLY A 228 20.56 -42.97 36.25
CA GLY A 228 20.48 -41.51 36.37
C GLY A 228 19.13 -40.96 35.90
N THR A 229 18.59 -39.99 36.64
CA THR A 229 17.27 -39.40 36.38
C THR A 229 17.17 -38.76 34.99
N HIS A 230 18.23 -38.10 34.50
CA HIS A 230 18.22 -37.47 33.17
C HIS A 230 18.37 -38.49 32.04
N TRP A 231 19.09 -39.60 32.26
CA TRP A 231 19.17 -40.71 31.30
C TRP A 231 17.84 -41.44 31.20
N GLN A 232 17.28 -41.85 32.34
CA GLN A 232 16.02 -42.60 32.39
C GLN A 232 14.80 -41.80 31.91
N ALA A 233 14.88 -40.47 31.90
CA ALA A 233 13.84 -39.60 31.33
C ALA A 233 13.80 -39.62 29.79
N LEU A 234 14.87 -40.08 29.12
CA LEU A 234 14.87 -40.23 27.67
C LEU A 234 14.15 -41.54 27.26
N PRO A 235 13.43 -41.55 26.13
CA PRO A 235 12.84 -42.77 25.60
C PRO A 235 13.88 -43.86 25.39
N GLU A 236 13.47 -45.10 25.59
CA GLU A 236 14.35 -46.26 25.46
C GLU A 236 14.98 -46.36 24.06
N SER A 237 14.23 -46.05 22.99
CA SER A 237 14.77 -46.11 21.62
C SER A 237 15.91 -45.10 21.43
N LEU A 238 15.71 -43.86 21.86
CA LEU A 238 16.74 -42.82 21.81
C LEU A 238 17.98 -43.17 22.66
N ARG A 239 17.77 -43.78 23.83
CA ARG A 239 18.88 -44.27 24.67
C ARG A 239 19.71 -45.34 23.96
N ILE A 240 19.06 -46.31 23.33
CA ILE A 240 19.71 -47.36 22.54
C ILE A 240 20.49 -46.74 21.38
N THR A 241 19.90 -45.78 20.66
CA THR A 241 20.53 -45.07 19.55
C THR A 241 21.77 -44.30 20.01
N ILE A 242 21.69 -43.59 21.15
CA ILE A 242 22.83 -42.87 21.75
C ILE A 242 23.96 -43.83 22.16
N ASP A 243 23.63 -44.94 22.83
CA ASP A 243 24.65 -45.91 23.26
C ASP A 243 25.31 -46.60 22.05
N ASN A 244 24.56 -46.87 20.98
CA ASN A 244 25.11 -47.39 19.72
C ASN A 244 26.00 -46.36 19.01
N PHE A 245 25.57 -45.10 18.96
CA PHE A 245 26.33 -44.00 18.39
C PHE A 245 27.67 -43.79 19.12
N ASN A 246 27.66 -43.83 20.45
CA ASN A 246 28.88 -43.68 21.27
C ASN A 246 29.85 -44.87 21.16
N ARG A 247 29.40 -46.05 20.70
CA ARG A 247 30.27 -47.20 20.41
C ARG A 247 31.06 -47.05 19.11
N LEU A 248 30.66 -46.15 18.22
CA LEU A 248 31.38 -45.90 16.97
C LEU A 248 32.69 -45.12 17.21
N PRO A 249 33.74 -45.38 16.40
CA PRO A 249 34.93 -44.53 16.35
C PRO A 249 34.56 -43.08 16.08
N ARG A 250 35.24 -42.13 16.73
CA ARG A 250 34.90 -40.69 16.66
C ARG A 250 34.95 -40.15 15.24
N GLU A 251 35.79 -40.74 14.39
CA GLU A 251 35.97 -40.39 12.98
C GLU A 251 34.78 -40.82 12.10
N ALA A 252 34.00 -41.82 12.52
CA ALA A 252 32.85 -42.35 11.78
C ALA A 252 31.51 -41.71 12.18
N ARG A 253 31.46 -41.03 13.33
CA ARG A 253 30.24 -40.41 13.88
C ARG A 253 29.63 -39.31 13.01
N PRO A 254 30.40 -38.41 12.35
CA PRO A 254 29.82 -37.38 11.49
C PRO A 254 29.05 -37.96 10.31
N ALA A 255 29.56 -39.03 9.69
CA ALA A 255 28.90 -39.68 8.55
C ALA A 255 27.56 -40.32 8.93
N VAL A 256 27.46 -40.90 10.13
CA VAL A 256 26.21 -41.49 10.64
C VAL A 256 25.19 -40.41 10.99
N LEU A 257 25.63 -39.25 11.50
CA LEU A 257 24.70 -38.13 11.75
C LEU A 257 24.09 -37.56 10.47
N GLU A 258 24.83 -37.52 9.36
CA GLU A 258 24.31 -37.08 8.06
C GLU A 258 23.26 -38.06 7.49
N GLU A 259 23.44 -39.36 7.71
CA GLU A 259 22.53 -40.40 7.22
C GLU A 259 21.26 -40.52 8.09
N ASP A 260 21.40 -40.43 9.41
CA ASP A 260 20.32 -40.69 10.37
C ASP A 260 19.60 -39.42 10.87
N ALA A 261 19.99 -38.21 10.43
CA ALA A 261 19.41 -36.93 10.89
C ALA A 261 17.86 -36.88 10.86
N LYS A 262 17.25 -37.48 9.83
CA LYS A 262 15.78 -37.52 9.68
C LYS A 262 15.12 -38.46 10.69
N MET A 263 15.76 -39.59 10.99
CA MET A 263 15.27 -40.57 11.97
C MET A 263 15.36 -39.99 13.39
N LEU A 264 16.47 -39.34 13.71
CA LEU A 264 16.72 -38.72 15.02
C LEU A 264 15.70 -37.61 15.35
N THR A 265 15.30 -36.83 14.35
CA THR A 265 14.28 -35.79 14.51
C THR A 265 12.91 -36.38 14.82
N GLN A 266 12.54 -37.49 14.16
CA GLN A 266 11.28 -38.19 14.42
C GLN A 266 11.23 -38.75 15.85
N GLU A 267 12.33 -39.34 16.35
CA GLU A 267 12.38 -39.89 17.72
C GLU A 267 12.34 -38.79 18.80
N LEU A 268 13.01 -37.66 18.58
CA LEU A 268 12.99 -36.53 19.52
C LEU A 268 11.61 -35.85 19.59
N CYS A 269 10.92 -35.66 18.46
CA CYS A 269 9.56 -35.11 18.46
C CYS A 269 8.53 -36.02 19.18
N LEU A 270 8.66 -37.35 19.04
CA LEU A 270 7.83 -38.32 19.78
C LEU A 270 8.08 -38.30 21.30
N SER A 271 9.25 -37.80 21.73
CA SER A 271 9.62 -37.69 23.15
C SER A 271 8.95 -36.49 23.83
N GLU A 272 8.74 -35.38 23.12
CA GLU A 272 8.08 -34.19 23.66
C GLU A 272 6.59 -34.43 23.94
N GLU A 273 5.90 -35.17 23.06
CA GLU A 273 4.48 -35.52 23.25
C GLU A 273 4.26 -36.43 24.47
N GLN A 274 5.21 -37.34 24.75
CA GLN A 274 5.14 -38.25 25.91
C GLN A 274 5.49 -37.56 27.24
N GLY A 275 6.20 -36.43 27.20
CA GLY A 275 6.51 -35.61 28.38
C GLY A 275 5.36 -34.69 28.83
N GLN A 276 4.45 -34.31 27.93
CA GLN A 276 3.30 -33.45 28.27
C GLN A 276 2.12 -34.21 28.89
N ASP A 277 2.01 -35.52 28.70
CA ASP A 277 0.87 -36.31 29.20
C ASP A 277 1.03 -36.76 30.68
N GLN A 278 2.20 -36.54 31.30
CA GLN A 278 2.42 -36.82 32.73
C GLN A 278 2.20 -35.61 33.65
N GLY A 279 1.65 -34.51 33.12
CA GLY A 279 1.47 -33.25 33.85
C GLY A 279 0.08 -32.62 33.71
N ASN A 280 -1.00 -33.39 33.78
CA ASN A 280 -2.37 -32.83 33.80
C ASN A 280 -3.09 -33.15 35.11
N MET A 281 -2.96 -32.26 36.10
CA MET A 281 -3.91 -32.08 37.19
C MET A 281 -4.58 -30.71 37.01
N PRO A 282 -5.91 -30.59 37.17
CA PRO A 282 -6.67 -29.44 36.71
C PRO A 282 -6.61 -28.31 37.73
N LEU A 283 -6.17 -27.13 37.32
CA LEU A 283 -6.45 -25.88 38.03
C LEU A 283 -7.01 -24.85 37.04
N THR A 284 -8.34 -24.73 37.09
CA THR A 284 -9.17 -23.54 36.90
C THR A 284 -8.57 -22.30 36.22
N MET A 285 -9.17 -21.96 35.07
CA MET A 285 -9.54 -20.62 34.58
C MET A 285 -8.60 -19.43 34.88
N THR A 286 -7.98 -18.85 33.85
CA THR A 286 -8.32 -17.54 33.22
C THR A 286 -7.13 -16.97 32.41
N SER A 287 -7.48 -16.31 31.30
CA SER A 287 -6.78 -15.17 30.70
C SER A 287 -5.47 -15.36 29.90
N GLN A 288 -5.55 -14.94 28.64
CA GLN A 288 -4.57 -14.17 27.86
C GLN A 288 -3.09 -14.64 27.79
N GLY A 289 -2.70 -14.98 26.57
CA GLY A 289 -1.58 -14.35 25.85
C GLY A 289 -0.17 -14.42 26.45
N GLY A 290 0.72 -15.11 25.74
CA GLY A 290 2.12 -14.70 25.66
C GLY A 290 3.16 -15.80 25.84
N ARG A 291 4.04 -15.87 24.82
CA ARG A 291 5.45 -16.29 24.86
C ARG A 291 5.72 -17.74 25.27
N ARG A 292 6.01 -18.57 24.26
CA ARG A 292 6.86 -19.76 24.44
C ARG A 292 8.32 -19.31 24.52
N SER A 293 8.91 -19.48 25.71
CA SER A 293 10.31 -19.31 26.10
C SER A 293 11.19 -20.30 25.33
N ASN A 294 12.18 -19.85 24.55
CA ASN A 294 13.60 -19.63 24.89
C ASN A 294 14.32 -20.85 25.52
N TRP A 295 14.85 -21.74 24.67
CA TRP A 295 15.78 -22.82 25.00
C TRP A 295 17.25 -22.39 24.89
N ARG A 296 17.64 -21.28 25.55
CA ARG A 296 19.03 -20.78 25.51
C ARG A 296 19.83 -20.89 26.80
N ASP A 297 19.30 -21.54 27.83
CA ASP A 297 20.09 -21.81 29.03
C ASP A 297 20.07 -23.31 29.30
N LEU A 298 21.11 -24.02 28.86
CA LEU A 298 21.72 -25.22 29.48
C LEU A 298 22.93 -25.74 28.69
#